data_AF-A0A429WLA9-F1
#
_entry.id   AF-A0A429WLA9-F1
#
_cell.length_a   1.000
_cell.length_b   1.000
_cell.length_c   1.000
_cell.angle_alpha   90.00
_cell.angle_beta   90.00
_cell.angle_gamma   90.00
#
_symmetry.space_group_name_H-M   'P 1'
#
loop_
_entity.id
_entity.type
_entity.pdbx_description
1 polymer ?
#
loop_
_entity_poly.entity_id
_entity_poly.type
_entity_poly.pdbx_seq_one_letter_code
_entity_poly.pdbx_strand_id
1 'polypeptide(L)'
;MATSSSSLVLLEKAVNAIEQASHDILDSEPDVPFTAPTDLLSLSPNEEERIRSKEQASYRTRPTLSAIHFCLTSSMAMLAICQSLIEQPPNQSPSERDRRWRKLASDAKIAGRTAYRAALVLSDPAANEGPGGRGGAPPRGT
;
A
#
# COMPACT_ATOMS: atom_id res chain seq x y z
N MET A 1 21.03 -0.26 26.59
CA MET A 1 20.56 0.93 25.83
C MET A 1 21.22 1.10 24.46
N ALA A 2 22.29 0.39 24.09
CA ALA A 2 22.95 0.52 22.77
C ALA A 2 22.19 -0.14 21.58
N THR A 3 21.29 -1.08 21.85
CA THR A 3 20.59 -1.85 20.81
C THR A 3 19.51 -1.05 20.08
N SER A 4 18.76 -0.19 20.78
CA SER A 4 17.68 0.61 20.17
C SER A 4 18.19 1.57 19.11
N SER A 5 19.36 2.19 19.32
CA SER A 5 19.97 3.11 18.35
C SER A 5 20.41 2.37 17.08
N SER A 6 21.02 1.19 17.20
CA SER A 6 21.38 0.38 16.03
C SER A 6 20.16 -0.11 15.25
N SER A 7 19.08 -0.51 15.95
CA SER A 7 17.84 -0.94 15.29
C SER A 7 17.16 0.20 14.54
N LEU A 8 17.13 1.41 15.10
CA LEU A 8 16.56 2.58 14.43
C LEU A 8 17.33 2.94 13.16
N VAL A 9 18.67 2.89 13.17
CA VAL A 9 19.49 3.11 11.97
C VAL A 9 19.21 2.06 10.88
N LEU A 10 18.97 0.80 11.26
CA LEU A 10 18.60 -0.23 10.28
C LEU A 10 17.21 0.00 9.70
N LEU A 11 16.25 0.45 10.51
CA LEU A 11 14.90 0.78 10.04
C LEU A 11 14.91 1.99 9.11
N GLU A 12 15.68 3.04 9.43
CA GLU A 12 15.88 4.20 8.56
C GLU A 12 16.47 3.81 7.20
N LYS A 13 17.51 2.96 7.20
CA LYS A 13 18.07 2.42 5.94
C LYS A 13 17.04 1.64 5.13
N ALA A 14 16.18 0.86 5.79
CA ALA A 14 15.12 0.12 5.12
C ALA A 14 14.06 1.05 4.50
N VAL A 15 13.68 2.13 5.20
CA VAL A 15 12.78 3.16 4.67
C VAL A 15 13.38 3.80 3.42
N ASN A 16 14.62 4.29 3.50
CA ASN A 16 15.29 4.93 2.36
C ASN A 16 15.41 3.98 1.16
N ALA A 17 15.68 2.69 1.39
CA ALA A 17 15.76 1.70 0.32
C ALA A 17 14.39 1.45 -0.36
N ILE A 18 13.31 1.45 0.41
CA ILE A 18 11.95 1.31 -0.13
C ILE A 18 11.52 2.56 -0.89
N GLU A 19 11.84 3.76 -0.38
CA GLU A 19 11.57 5.02 -1.09
C GLU A 19 12.31 5.05 -2.44
N GLN A 20 13.60 4.68 -2.46
CA GLN A 20 14.36 4.58 -3.70
C GLN A 20 13.74 3.57 -4.67
N ALA A 21 13.37 2.38 -4.19
CA ALA A 21 12.71 1.38 -5.02
C ALA A 21 11.35 1.86 -5.56
N SER A 22 10.60 2.62 -4.75
CA SER A 22 9.34 3.22 -5.16
C SER A 22 9.57 4.22 -6.30
N HIS A 23 10.54 5.12 -6.17
CA HIS A 23 10.90 6.06 -7.23
C HIS A 23 11.35 5.34 -8.50
N ASP A 24 12.31 4.43 -8.40
CA ASP A 24 12.87 3.74 -9.57
C ASP A 24 11.82 2.92 -10.33
N ILE A 25 10.94 2.23 -9.61
CA ILE A 25 9.94 1.32 -10.21
C ILE A 25 8.70 2.09 -10.69
N LEU A 26 8.25 3.11 -9.94
CA LEU A 26 6.97 3.78 -10.20
C LEU A 26 7.11 5.05 -11.05
N ASP A 27 8.25 5.76 -11.00
CA ASP A 27 8.43 7.04 -11.73
C ASP A 27 8.71 6.87 -13.23
N SER A 28 8.99 5.64 -13.68
CA SER A 28 9.28 5.35 -15.10
C SER A 28 8.05 5.46 -16.01
N GLU A 29 6.87 5.76 -15.46
CA GLU A 29 5.60 5.54 -16.13
C GLU A 29 4.60 6.68 -15.87
N PRO A 30 3.68 6.96 -16.82
CA PRO A 30 2.79 8.12 -16.71
C PRO A 30 1.90 8.03 -15.47
N ASP A 31 1.83 9.16 -14.76
CA ASP A 31 1.21 9.39 -13.46
C ASP A 31 -0.21 8.82 -13.41
N VAL A 32 -0.37 7.71 -12.67
CA VAL A 32 -1.69 7.25 -12.26
C VAL A 32 -1.90 7.86 -10.88
N PRO A 33 -2.86 8.78 -10.69
CA PRO A 33 -3.06 9.43 -9.41
C PRO A 33 -3.53 8.38 -8.39
N PHE A 34 -2.58 7.91 -7.58
CA PHE A 34 -2.85 7.08 -6.42
C PHE A 34 -3.35 8.00 -5.33
N THR A 35 -4.62 7.90 -4.98
CA THR A 35 -5.21 8.87 -4.05
C THR A 35 -4.96 8.36 -2.64
N ALA A 36 -4.21 9.12 -1.84
CA ALA A 36 -3.95 8.72 -0.47
C ALA A 36 -5.28 8.63 0.32
N PRO A 37 -5.42 7.71 1.29
CA PRO A 37 -6.66 7.57 2.08
C PRO A 37 -7.11 8.87 2.77
N THR A 38 -6.19 9.78 3.05
CA THR A 38 -6.44 11.10 3.63
C THR A 38 -7.14 12.05 2.66
N ASP A 39 -6.86 11.94 1.35
CA ASP A 39 -7.51 12.77 0.33
C ASP A 39 -8.95 12.34 0.10
N LEU A 40 -9.26 11.05 0.22
CA LEU A 40 -10.61 10.49 0.04
C LEU A 40 -11.62 10.99 1.08
N LEU A 41 -11.19 11.28 2.31
CA LEU A 41 -12.05 11.78 3.39
C LEU A 41 -12.51 13.24 3.18
N SER A 42 -11.88 13.95 2.25
CA SER A 42 -12.20 15.34 1.88
C SER A 42 -13.23 15.44 0.75
N LEU A 43 -13.62 14.30 0.17
CA LEU A 43 -14.36 14.22 -1.08
C LEU A 43 -15.83 13.86 -0.84
N SER A 44 -16.70 14.30 -1.75
CA SER A 44 -18.10 13.86 -1.74
C SER A 44 -18.20 12.37 -2.06
N PRO A 45 -19.25 11.65 -1.61
CA PRO A 45 -19.40 10.21 -1.89
C PRO A 45 -19.31 9.84 -3.38
N ASN A 46 -19.83 10.69 -4.26
CA ASN A 46 -19.75 10.48 -5.72
C ASN A 46 -18.33 10.65 -6.27
N GLU A 47 -17.56 11.55 -5.67
CA GLU A 47 -16.18 11.84 -6.06
C GLU A 47 -15.24 10.71 -5.58
N GLU A 48 -15.50 10.18 -4.38
CA GLU A 48 -14.84 8.99 -3.83
C GLU A 48 -15.08 7.75 -4.72
N GLU A 49 -16.32 7.48 -5.11
CA GLU A 49 -16.69 6.35 -5.98
C GLU A 49 -16.01 6.46 -7.36
N ARG A 50 -15.95 7.69 -7.91
CA ARG A 50 -15.29 7.97 -9.20
C ARG A 50 -13.79 7.74 -9.13
N ILE A 51 -13.14 8.10 -8.02
CA ILE A 51 -11.72 7.87 -7.81
C ILE A 51 -11.44 6.39 -7.61
N ARG A 52 -12.23 5.68 -6.80
CA ARG A 52 -12.10 4.22 -6.61
C ARG A 52 -12.25 3.47 -7.94
N SER A 53 -13.23 3.86 -8.76
CA SER A 53 -13.41 3.31 -10.11
C SER A 53 -12.20 3.61 -11.01
N LYS A 54 -11.68 4.85 -10.92
CA LYS A 54 -10.38 5.34 -11.42
C LYS A 54 -9.24 4.35 -11.18
N GLU A 55 -8.97 4.17 -9.89
CA GLU A 55 -7.91 3.31 -9.37
C GLU A 55 -8.09 1.85 -9.81
N GLN A 56 -9.31 1.33 -9.71
CA GLN A 56 -9.60 -0.06 -10.04
C GLN A 56 -9.41 -0.36 -11.53
N ALA A 57 -9.75 0.57 -12.41
CA ALA A 57 -9.46 0.47 -13.83
C ALA A 57 -7.93 0.47 -14.09
N SER A 58 -7.18 1.30 -13.36
CA SER A 58 -5.71 1.31 -13.47
C SER A 58 -5.05 0.03 -12.93
N TYR A 59 -5.63 -0.61 -11.91
CA TYR A 59 -5.10 -1.87 -11.40
C TYR A 59 -5.20 -3.00 -12.42
N ARG A 60 -6.28 -3.01 -13.20
CA ARG A 60 -6.47 -3.99 -14.27
C ARG A 60 -5.52 -3.78 -15.44
N THR A 61 -5.20 -2.54 -15.78
CA THR A 61 -4.27 -2.27 -16.88
C THR A 61 -2.82 -2.61 -16.49
N ARG A 62 -2.47 -2.52 -15.20
CA ARG A 62 -1.07 -2.63 -14.72
C ARG A 62 -1.00 -3.41 -13.39
N PRO A 63 -1.38 -4.70 -13.37
CA PRO A 63 -1.54 -5.45 -12.14
C PRO A 63 -0.22 -5.63 -11.37
N THR A 64 0.88 -5.93 -12.08
CA THR A 64 2.20 -6.09 -11.46
C THR A 64 2.65 -4.82 -10.75
N LEU A 65 2.56 -3.67 -11.42
CA LEU A 65 2.98 -2.40 -10.84
C LEU A 65 2.11 -2.00 -9.64
N SER A 66 0.80 -2.19 -9.77
CA SER A 66 -0.15 -1.90 -8.69
C SER A 66 0.11 -2.76 -7.46
N ALA A 67 0.42 -4.05 -7.66
CA ALA A 67 0.80 -4.95 -6.59
C ALA A 67 2.12 -4.51 -5.92
N ILE A 68 3.14 -4.12 -6.70
CA ILE A 68 4.40 -3.59 -6.18
C ILE A 68 4.13 -2.33 -5.34
N HIS A 69 3.36 -1.37 -5.85
CA HIS A 69 3.00 -0.16 -5.12
C HIS A 69 2.38 -0.49 -3.76
N PHE A 70 1.36 -1.36 -3.73
CA PHE A 70 0.72 -1.75 -2.48
C PHE A 70 1.67 -2.44 -1.50
N CYS A 71 2.55 -3.31 -1.98
CA CYS A 71 3.56 -3.98 -1.14
C CYS A 71 4.55 -2.98 -0.54
N LEU A 72 5.09 -2.04 -1.34
CA LEU A 72 6.02 -1.02 -0.86
C LEU A 72 5.35 -0.08 0.13
N THR A 73 4.15 0.42 -0.18
CA THR A 73 3.36 1.27 0.72
C THR A 73 3.03 0.57 2.05
N SER A 74 2.64 -0.70 2.01
CA SER A 74 2.41 -1.49 3.24
C SER A 74 3.69 -1.66 4.06
N SER A 75 4.82 -1.92 3.39
CA SER A 75 6.12 -2.11 4.04
C SER A 75 6.59 -0.84 4.75
N MET A 76 6.47 0.34 4.12
CA MET A 76 6.79 1.63 4.77
C MET A 76 5.93 1.85 6.03
N ALA A 77 4.62 1.58 5.95
CA ALA A 77 3.73 1.72 7.10
C ALA A 77 4.10 0.77 8.25
N MET A 78 4.49 -0.47 7.93
CA MET A 78 4.96 -1.44 8.94
C MET A 78 6.28 -1.00 9.59
N LEU A 79 7.21 -0.45 8.82
CA LEU A 79 8.46 0.09 9.37
C LEU A 79 8.22 1.28 10.30
N ALA A 80 7.29 2.18 9.95
CA ALA A 80 6.90 3.29 10.82
C ALA A 80 6.28 2.81 12.16
N ILE A 81 5.53 1.71 12.14
CA ILE A 81 5.02 1.05 13.35
C ILE A 81 6.19 0.48 14.17
N CYS A 82 7.16 -0.18 13.53
CA CYS A 82 8.35 -0.69 14.21
C CYS A 82 9.16 0.42 14.89
N GLN A 83 9.42 1.53 14.20
CA GLN A 83 10.08 2.72 14.76
C GLN A 83 9.27 3.25 15.96
N SER A 84 7.96 3.41 15.78
CA SER A 84 7.05 3.86 16.84
C SER A 84 7.01 2.90 18.03
N LEU A 85 7.31 1.62 17.90
CA LEU A 85 7.40 0.70 19.04
C LEU A 85 8.73 0.84 19.79
N ILE A 86 9.82 1.07 19.06
CA ILE A 86 11.17 1.22 19.63
C ILE A 86 11.32 2.57 20.35
N GLU A 87 10.79 3.65 19.78
CA GLU A 87 10.87 5.01 20.31
C GLU A 87 9.85 5.26 21.44
N GLN A 88 9.58 4.27 22.28
CA GLN A 88 8.64 4.45 23.37
C GLN A 88 9.11 5.53 24.36
N PRO A 89 8.33 6.62 24.59
CA PRO A 89 8.71 7.64 25.55
C PRO A 89 8.84 7.01 26.94
N PRO A 90 9.94 7.29 27.66
CA PRO A 90 10.00 6.98 29.08
C PRO A 90 8.95 7.84 29.79
N ASN A 91 8.15 7.24 30.67
CA ASN A 91 7.14 7.90 31.52
C ASN A 91 5.78 8.24 30.86
N GLN A 92 5.21 7.33 30.05
CA GLN A 92 3.81 7.44 29.65
C GLN A 92 2.86 7.02 30.78
N SER A 93 1.81 7.81 31.01
CA SER A 93 0.69 7.40 31.85
C SER A 93 -0.03 6.17 31.26
N PRO A 94 -0.79 5.40 32.06
CA PRO A 94 -1.54 4.25 31.55
C PRO A 94 -2.50 4.59 30.41
N SER A 95 -3.19 5.74 30.49
CA SER A 95 -4.13 6.19 29.46
C SER A 95 -3.44 6.58 28.14
N GLU A 96 -2.28 7.22 28.21
CA GLU A 96 -1.46 7.55 27.01
C GLU A 96 -0.92 6.29 26.35
N ARG A 97 -0.50 5.31 27.15
CA ARG A 97 -0.06 4.01 26.66
C ARG A 97 -1.19 3.31 25.91
N ASP A 98 -2.38 3.24 26.50
CA ASP A 98 -3.56 2.62 25.87
C ASP A 98 -3.95 3.32 24.56
N ARG A 99 -3.98 4.66 24.56
CA ARG A 99 -4.27 5.44 23.36
C ARG A 99 -3.27 5.14 22.24
N ARG A 100 -1.99 5.06 22.57
CA ARG A 100 -0.94 4.72 21.61
C ARG A 100 -1.10 3.31 21.06
N TRP A 101 -1.36 2.31 21.91
CA TRP A 101 -1.59 0.94 21.45
C TRP A 101 -2.77 0.83 20.50
N ARG A 102 -3.86 1.54 20.79
CA ARG A 102 -5.02 1.61 19.87
C ARG A 102 -4.65 2.24 18.53
N LYS A 103 -3.85 3.32 18.54
CA LYS A 103 -3.34 3.94 17.31
C LYS A 103 -2.48 2.96 16.52
N LEU A 104 -1.48 2.33 17.13
CA LEU A 104 -0.61 1.35 16.46
C LEU A 104 -1.40 0.17 15.89
N ALA A 105 -2.41 -0.32 16.61
CA ALA A 105 -3.30 -1.37 16.11
C ALA A 105 -4.13 -0.90 14.90
N SER A 106 -4.59 0.35 14.90
CA SER A 106 -5.27 0.97 13.75
C SER A 106 -4.34 1.10 12.54
N ASP A 107 -3.13 1.61 12.75
CA ASP A 107 -2.11 1.79 11.73
C ASP A 107 -1.72 0.43 11.11
N ALA A 108 -1.55 -0.61 11.94
CA ALA A 108 -1.25 -1.98 11.48
C ALA A 108 -2.38 -2.57 10.62
N LYS A 109 -3.65 -2.31 10.98
CA LYS A 109 -4.80 -2.73 10.16
C LYS A 109 -4.81 -2.02 8.80
N ILE A 110 -4.47 -0.74 8.77
CA ILE A 110 -4.35 0.01 7.51
C ILE A 110 -3.25 -0.61 6.65
N ALA A 111 -2.06 -0.80 7.19
CA ALA A 111 -0.93 -1.42 6.49
C ALA A 111 -1.29 -2.82 5.94
N GLY A 112 -1.94 -3.65 6.77
CA GLY A 112 -2.41 -4.97 6.38
C GLY A 112 -3.46 -4.94 5.26
N ARG A 113 -4.41 -4.00 5.30
CA ARG A 113 -5.37 -3.80 4.20
C ARG A 113 -4.68 -3.38 2.91
N THR A 114 -3.64 -2.56 2.98
CA THR A 114 -2.84 -2.20 1.81
C THR A 114 -2.16 -3.42 1.20
N ALA A 115 -1.50 -4.27 2.01
CA ALA A 115 -0.94 -5.54 1.51
C ALA A 115 -2.01 -6.47 0.92
N TYR A 116 -3.19 -6.54 1.56
CA TYR A 116 -4.30 -7.33 1.05
C TYR A 116 -4.79 -6.84 -0.32
N ARG A 117 -4.75 -5.53 -0.60
CA ARG A 117 -5.05 -5.01 -1.95
C ARG A 117 -4.07 -5.55 -3.00
N ALA A 118 -2.78 -5.71 -2.67
CA ALA A 118 -1.82 -6.36 -3.57
C ALA A 118 -2.24 -7.80 -3.89
N ALA A 119 -2.62 -8.57 -2.86
CA ALA A 119 -3.09 -9.94 -3.04
C ALA A 119 -4.34 -10.02 -3.93
N LEU A 120 -5.29 -9.09 -3.77
CA LEU A 120 -6.48 -8.99 -4.62
C LEU A 120 -6.12 -8.69 -6.07
N VAL A 121 -5.22 -7.74 -6.33
CA VAL A 121 -4.76 -7.42 -7.70
C VAL A 121 -4.11 -8.64 -8.35
N LEU A 122 -3.26 -9.35 -7.62
CA LEU A 122 -2.57 -10.54 -8.12
C LEU A 122 -3.50 -11.75 -8.33
N SER A 123 -4.65 -11.76 -7.66
CA SER A 123 -5.64 -12.84 -7.75
C SER A 123 -6.76 -12.54 -8.76
N ASP A 124 -6.79 -11.34 -9.36
CA ASP A 124 -7.79 -10.97 -10.37
C ASP A 124 -7.51 -11.75 -11.67
N PRO A 125 -8.43 -12.60 -12.16
CA PRO A 125 -8.25 -13.31 -13.43
C PRO A 125 -7.96 -12.37 -14.61
N ALA A 126 -8.51 -11.15 -14.61
CA ALA A 126 -8.28 -10.15 -15.64
C ALA A 126 -6.82 -9.67 -15.68
N ALA A 127 -6.08 -9.80 -14.59
CA ALA A 127 -4.65 -9.50 -14.54
C ALA A 127 -3.80 -10.46 -15.40
N ASN A 128 -4.31 -11.67 -15.67
CA ASN A 128 -3.61 -12.72 -16.41
C ASN A 128 -3.90 -12.70 -17.92
N GLU A 129 -4.90 -11.92 -18.37
CA GLU A 129 -5.34 -11.95 -19.78
C GLU A 129 -4.51 -11.05 -20.70
N GLY A 130 -3.76 -10.08 -20.15
CA GLY A 130 -2.93 -9.14 -20.92
C GLY A 130 -3.72 -8.30 -21.94
N PRO A 131 -3.13 -7.24 -22.53
CA PRO A 131 -3.81 -6.45 -23.56
C PRO A 131 -4.00 -7.19 -24.91
N GLY A 132 -3.58 -8.47 -24.98
CA GLY A 132 -3.52 -9.27 -26.21
C GLY A 132 -4.39 -10.53 -26.21
N GLY A 133 -5.21 -10.75 -25.17
CA GLY A 133 -6.12 -11.90 -25.05
C GLY A 133 -7.26 -11.90 -26.06
N ARG A 134 -6.96 -12.02 -27.36
CA ARG A 134 -7.92 -12.52 -28.34
C ARG A 134 -8.11 -14.02 -28.09
N GLY A 135 -9.23 -14.41 -27.48
CA GLY A 135 -9.66 -15.79 -27.41
C GLY A 135 -11.03 -15.90 -26.72
N GLY A 136 -12.13 -16.27 -27.38
CA GLY A 136 -12.27 -16.80 -28.73
C GLY A 136 -13.69 -16.58 -29.26
N ALA A 137 -13.78 -16.47 -30.58
CA ALA A 137 -15.05 -16.58 -31.27
C ALA A 137 -15.58 -18.02 -31.11
N PRO A 138 -16.88 -18.24 -30.87
CA PRO A 138 -17.44 -19.57 -30.86
C PRO A 138 -17.35 -20.18 -32.27
N PRO A 139 -17.13 -21.50 -32.40
CA PRO A 139 -17.11 -22.14 -33.71
C PRO A 139 -18.51 -22.00 -34.33
N ARG A 140 -18.55 -21.39 -35.52
CA ARG A 140 -19.74 -21.49 -36.38
C ARG A 140 -19.82 -22.92 -36.89
N GLY A 141 -20.64 -23.73 -36.21
CA GLY A 141 -21.08 -25.01 -36.71
C GLY A 141 -22.06 -24.82 -37.87
N THR A 142 -21.77 -25.55 -38.94
CA THR A 142 -22.56 -25.75 -40.18
C THR A 142 -23.94 -26.32 -39.93
#